data_AF-A0A449BJF8-F1
#
_entry.id   AF-A0A449BJF8-F1
#
_cell.length_a   1.000
_cell.length_b   1.000
_cell.length_c   1.000
_cell.angle_alpha   90.00
_cell.angle_beta   90.00
_cell.angle_gamma   90.00
#
_symmetry.space_group_name_H-M   'P 1'
#
loop_
_entity.id
_entity.type
_entity.pdbx_description
1 polymer ?
#
loop_
_entity_poly.entity_id
_entity_poly.type
_entity_poly.pdbx_seq_one_letter_code
_entity_poly.pdbx_strand_id
1 'polypeptide(L)'
;MNLNYKKILIFDFETTGLSPISDRVIEVGAILLEKNDLVYEVKERLDLLIKQEKPISDFITNLTGITNEMLAKDGVDEEIAFNMLNNLIDDETLLVAYNLAFDIGFLFNMYQRYISKNYAIKNDILDCMAVYKDRYEYPHKLLNAVERFNLVNENAHRASDDALATFKVLEKLAEAEDNLSLYVNVLGYNPKYREPDTFFFKQIIKKIPQGMRGLREIEKARK
;
A
#
# COMPACT_ATOMS: atom_id res chain seq x y z
N MET A 1 1.03 12.23 -14.16
CA MET A 1 0.27 11.08 -13.67
C MET A 1 -1.16 11.17 -14.17
N ASN A 2 -1.44 10.46 -15.25
CA ASN A 2 -2.72 10.47 -15.94
C ASN A 2 -3.60 9.29 -15.49
N LEU A 3 -4.01 9.32 -14.23
CA LEU A 3 -5.01 8.43 -13.68
C LEU A 3 -6.37 9.14 -13.68
N ASN A 4 -7.45 8.41 -14.00
CA ASN A 4 -8.80 8.98 -14.10
C ASN A 4 -9.61 8.81 -12.81
N TYR A 5 -8.97 9.06 -11.66
CA TYR A 5 -9.60 8.96 -10.34
C TYR A 5 -9.62 10.34 -9.69
N LYS A 6 -10.76 10.71 -9.08
CA LYS A 6 -10.86 11.96 -8.30
C LYS A 6 -10.01 11.88 -7.03
N LYS A 7 -9.99 10.70 -6.40
CA LYS A 7 -9.25 10.41 -5.17
C LYS A 7 -8.32 9.23 -5.34
N ILE A 8 -7.14 9.36 -4.77
CA ILE A 8 -6.19 8.26 -4.60
C ILE A 8 -5.81 8.24 -3.13
N LEU A 9 -6.02 7.12 -2.46
CA LEU A 9 -5.48 6.88 -1.13
C LEU A 9 -4.23 6.02 -1.26
N ILE A 10 -3.09 6.57 -0.88
CA ILE A 10 -1.85 5.81 -0.76
C ILE A 10 -1.68 5.47 0.72
N PHE A 11 -1.47 4.20 1.03
CA PHE A 11 -1.37 3.73 2.40
C PHE A 11 -0.27 2.68 2.55
N ASP A 12 0.17 2.54 3.80
CA ASP A 12 1.18 1.59 4.24
C ASP A 12 0.85 1.19 5.68
N PHE A 13 1.14 -0.07 6.04
CA PHE A 13 0.95 -0.58 7.39
C PHE A 13 2.24 -1.18 7.94
N GLU A 14 2.57 -0.81 9.17
CA GLU A 14 3.45 -1.61 10.01
C GLU A 14 2.61 -2.59 10.84
N THR A 15 3.12 -3.81 11.03
CA THR A 15 2.35 -4.91 11.62
C THR A 15 3.16 -5.73 12.61
N THR A 16 2.47 -6.55 13.41
CA THR A 16 3.11 -7.50 14.35
C THR A 16 3.74 -8.71 13.65
N GLY A 17 3.56 -8.85 12.33
CA GLY A 17 3.97 -10.02 11.56
C GLY A 17 3.36 -10.03 10.15
N LEU A 18 3.58 -11.11 9.40
CA LEU A 18 3.30 -11.12 7.96
C LEU A 18 1.90 -11.61 7.56
N SER A 19 1.13 -12.17 8.49
CA SER A 19 -0.12 -12.84 8.20
C SER A 19 -1.32 -11.99 8.64
N PRO A 20 -2.13 -11.46 7.70
CA PRO A 20 -3.28 -10.62 8.06
C PRO A 20 -4.36 -11.36 8.87
N ILE A 21 -4.32 -12.70 8.88
CA ILE A 21 -5.25 -13.54 9.65
C ILE A 21 -4.86 -13.56 11.15
N SER A 22 -3.57 -13.68 11.45
CA SER A 22 -3.06 -13.91 12.81
C SER A 22 -2.40 -12.68 13.43
N ASP A 23 -1.86 -11.79 12.62
CA ASP A 23 -1.14 -10.59 13.04
C ASP A 23 -2.06 -9.36 13.05
N ARG A 24 -1.56 -8.25 13.60
CA ARG A 24 -2.29 -6.99 13.74
C ARG A 24 -1.51 -5.82 13.18
N VAL A 25 -2.23 -4.81 12.72
CA VAL A 25 -1.65 -3.51 12.35
C VAL A 25 -1.25 -2.78 13.63
N ILE A 26 -0.05 -2.20 13.63
CA ILE A 26 0.51 -1.40 14.73
C ILE A 26 0.71 0.07 14.34
N GLU A 27 0.77 0.37 13.04
CA GLU A 27 0.77 1.74 12.52
C GLU A 27 -0.02 1.81 11.22
N VAL A 28 -0.79 2.88 11.05
CA VAL A 28 -1.47 3.24 9.81
C VAL A 28 -0.87 4.53 9.28
N GLY A 29 -0.17 4.43 8.15
CA GLY A 29 0.25 5.57 7.35
C GLY A 29 -0.64 5.70 6.13
N ALA A 30 -1.19 6.88 5.90
CA ALA A 30 -1.94 7.13 4.66
C ALA A 30 -1.85 8.58 4.21
N ILE A 31 -1.93 8.80 2.90
CA ILE A 31 -2.08 10.11 2.30
C ILE A 31 -3.24 10.08 1.29
N LEU A 32 -4.18 11.01 1.47
CA LEU A 32 -5.27 11.21 0.53
C LEU A 32 -4.86 12.28 -0.48
N LEU A 33 -4.90 11.90 -1.76
CA LEU A 33 -4.72 12.79 -2.89
C LEU A 33 -6.08 13.11 -3.50
N GLU A 34 -6.30 14.38 -3.84
CA GLU A 34 -7.44 14.79 -4.68
C GLU A 34 -6.95 15.44 -5.96
N LYS A 35 -7.64 15.13 -7.06
CA LYS A 35 -7.33 15.66 -8.38
C LYS A 35 -7.95 17.05 -8.56
N ASN A 36 -7.11 18.06 -8.78
CA ASN A 36 -7.50 19.43 -9.15
C ASN A 36 -6.77 19.84 -10.43
N ASP A 37 -7.47 20.38 -11.43
CA ASP A 37 -6.88 20.91 -12.68
C ASP A 37 -5.77 20.03 -13.31
N LEU A 38 -5.99 18.70 -13.32
CA LEU A 38 -5.10 17.64 -13.81
C LEU A 38 -3.91 17.24 -12.90
N VAL A 39 -3.73 17.88 -11.75
CA VAL A 39 -2.68 17.56 -10.77
C VAL A 39 -3.30 16.91 -9.54
N TYR A 40 -2.57 15.98 -8.92
CA TYR A 40 -2.94 15.41 -7.63
C TYR A 40 -2.30 16.23 -6.51
N GLU A 41 -3.11 16.69 -5.57
CA GLU A 41 -2.64 17.42 -4.39
C GLU A 41 -2.91 16.60 -3.12
N VAL A 42 -1.96 16.61 -2.19
CA VAL A 42 -2.16 16.02 -0.86
C VAL A 42 -3.20 16.85 -0.12
N LYS A 43 -4.32 16.23 0.25
CA LYS A 43 -5.38 16.85 1.05
C LYS A 43 -5.33 16.47 2.51
N GLU A 44 -5.02 15.21 2.80
CA GLU A 44 -4.98 14.70 4.16
C GLU A 44 -3.84 13.70 4.34
N ARG A 45 -3.35 13.60 5.58
CA ARG A 45 -2.36 12.61 6.00
C ARG A 45 -2.83 11.97 7.30
N LEU A 46 -2.67 10.66 7.40
CA LEU A 46 -2.84 9.89 8.62
C LEU A 46 -1.50 9.27 9.01
N ASP A 47 -1.22 9.35 10.31
CA ASP A 47 -0.12 8.68 10.99
C ASP A 47 -0.67 8.28 12.36
N LEU A 48 -1.06 7.01 12.50
CA LEU A 48 -1.74 6.51 13.68
C LEU A 48 -1.06 5.24 14.17
N LEU A 49 -0.51 5.28 15.38
CA LEU A 49 -0.13 4.08 16.12
C LEU A 49 -1.39 3.38 16.64
N ILE A 50 -1.38 2.05 16.69
CA ILE A 50 -2.50 1.25 17.17
C ILE A 50 -2.10 0.46 18.42
N LYS A 51 -2.83 0.68 19.52
CA LYS A 51 -2.61 -0.03 20.79
C LYS A 51 -2.66 -1.54 20.56
N GLN A 52 -1.71 -2.24 21.16
CA GLN A 52 -1.68 -3.70 21.16
C GLN A 52 -1.98 -4.24 22.56
N GLU A 53 -2.82 -5.26 22.64
CA GLU A 53 -3.09 -5.98 23.90
C GLU A 53 -1.88 -6.79 24.36
N LYS A 54 -1.06 -7.24 23.40
CA LYS A 54 0.15 -8.02 23.65
C LYS A 54 1.36 -7.22 23.20
N PRO A 55 2.49 -7.32 23.94
CA PRO A 55 3.70 -6.65 23.52
C PRO A 55 4.18 -7.20 22.17
N ILE A 56 4.63 -6.30 21.30
CA ILE A 56 5.37 -6.66 20.09
C ILE A 56 6.76 -7.17 20.45
N SER A 57 7.31 -8.04 19.61
CA SER A 57 8.64 -8.61 19.81
C SER A 57 9.75 -7.59 19.52
N ASP A 58 10.95 -7.86 20.04
CA ASP A 58 12.16 -7.08 19.72
C ASP A 58 12.47 -7.11 18.23
N PHE A 59 12.13 -8.20 17.54
CA PHE A 59 12.30 -8.29 16.09
C PHE A 59 11.45 -7.23 15.37
N ILE A 60 10.17 -7.11 15.74
CA ILE A 60 9.27 -6.10 15.16
C ILE A 60 9.74 -4.70 15.55
N THR A 61 10.11 -4.49 16.82
CA THR A 61 10.63 -3.20 17.29
C THR A 61 11.87 -2.76 16.49
N ASN A 62 12.81 -3.67 16.23
CA ASN A 62 14.00 -3.37 15.45
C ASN A 62 13.71 -3.17 13.96
N LEU A 63 12.67 -3.83 13.43
CA LEU A 63 12.30 -3.73 12.03
C LEU A 63 11.60 -2.41 11.72
N THR A 64 10.70 -1.97 12.60
CA THR A 64 9.81 -0.81 12.36
C THR A 64 10.24 0.43 13.13
N GLY A 65 11.07 0.27 14.16
CA GLY A 65 11.42 1.35 15.10
C GLY A 65 10.30 1.69 16.09
N ILE A 66 9.13 1.05 16.00
CA ILE A 66 8.00 1.27 16.90
C ILE A 66 8.22 0.45 18.17
N THR A 67 8.14 1.09 19.34
CA THR A 67 8.32 0.40 20.63
C THR A 67 6.98 0.12 21.33
N ASN A 68 6.99 -0.83 22.27
CA ASN A 68 5.83 -1.11 23.12
C ASN A 68 5.38 0.12 23.92
N GLU A 69 6.30 0.98 24.35
CA GLU A 69 5.99 2.23 25.06
C GLU A 69 5.26 3.23 24.16
N MET A 70 5.69 3.37 22.90
CA MET A 70 5.01 4.22 21.91
C MET A 70 3.57 3.75 21.69
N LEU A 71 3.37 2.44 21.49
CA LEU A 71 2.05 1.86 21.27
C LEU A 71 1.13 2.04 22.50
N ALA A 72 1.67 1.90 23.71
CA ALA A 72 0.89 2.05 24.94
C ALA A 72 0.51 3.51 25.22
N LYS A 73 1.42 4.44 24.94
CA LYS A 73 1.27 5.87 25.26
C LYS A 73 0.48 6.62 24.20
N ASP A 74 0.84 6.43 22.93
CA ASP A 74 0.40 7.27 21.82
C ASP A 74 -0.56 6.53 20.87
N GLY A 75 -0.68 5.21 21.01
CA GLY A 75 -1.57 4.40 20.18
C GLY A 75 -3.05 4.70 20.42
N VAL A 76 -3.87 4.58 19.37
CA VAL A 76 -5.34 4.59 19.43
C VAL A 76 -5.90 3.18 19.34
N ASP A 77 -7.19 2.99 19.64
CA ASP A 77 -7.85 1.70 19.45
C ASP A 77 -7.95 1.36 17.95
N GLU A 78 -7.82 0.08 17.59
CA GLU A 78 -7.83 -0.37 16.17
C GLU A 78 -9.11 0.07 15.44
N GLU A 79 -10.26 0.09 16.12
CA GLU A 79 -11.53 0.57 15.56
C GLU A 79 -11.50 2.06 15.21
N ILE A 80 -10.85 2.88 16.06
CA ILE A 80 -10.70 4.32 15.81
C ILE A 80 -9.80 4.54 14.60
N ALA A 81 -8.64 3.88 14.56
CA ALA A 81 -7.73 3.95 13.42
C ALA A 81 -8.42 3.49 12.11
N PHE A 82 -9.16 2.38 12.17
CA PHE A 82 -9.96 1.89 11.04
C PHE A 82 -10.97 2.94 10.57
N ASN A 83 -11.76 3.52 11.48
CA ASN A 83 -12.78 4.49 11.12
C ASN A 83 -12.17 5.76 10.51
N MET A 84 -11.03 6.23 11.05
CA MET A 84 -10.31 7.38 10.48
C MET A 84 -9.80 7.09 9.06
N LEU A 85 -9.18 5.93 8.84
CA LEU A 85 -8.74 5.50 7.51
C LEU A 85 -9.92 5.34 6.54
N ASN A 86 -10.98 4.67 6.98
CA ASN A 86 -12.17 4.39 6.17
C ASN A 86 -12.90 5.67 5.77
N ASN A 87 -12.87 6.72 6.59
CA ASN A 87 -13.47 8.02 6.24
C ASN A 87 -12.78 8.70 5.05
N LEU A 88 -11.55 8.29 4.71
CA LEU A 88 -10.83 8.77 3.52
C LEU A 88 -11.19 8.00 2.25
N ILE A 89 -11.90 6.87 2.37
CA ILE A 89 -12.18 5.94 1.28
C ILE A 89 -13.67 6.02 0.92
N ASP A 90 -13.96 6.50 -0.30
CA ASP A 90 -15.26 6.31 -0.93
C ASP A 90 -15.21 5.20 -2.00
N ASP A 91 -16.37 4.81 -2.54
CA ASP A 91 -16.48 3.71 -3.51
C ASP A 91 -15.68 3.99 -4.82
N GLU A 92 -15.32 5.25 -5.13
CA GLU A 92 -14.56 5.66 -6.32
C GLU A 92 -13.06 5.88 -6.04
N THR A 93 -12.61 5.74 -4.79
CA THR A 93 -11.22 5.99 -4.40
C THR A 93 -10.32 4.86 -4.91
N LEU A 94 -9.24 5.21 -5.61
CA LEU A 94 -8.18 4.27 -5.99
C LEU A 94 -7.29 3.98 -4.77
N LEU A 95 -7.17 2.71 -4.40
CA LEU A 95 -6.29 2.28 -3.30
C LEU A 95 -4.91 1.91 -3.83
N VAL A 96 -3.88 2.48 -3.24
CA VAL A 96 -2.50 2.33 -3.70
C VAL A 96 -1.59 2.04 -2.52
N ALA A 97 -0.65 1.11 -2.71
CA ALA A 97 0.42 0.85 -1.76
C ALA A 97 1.66 0.38 -2.53
N TYR A 98 2.82 0.38 -1.87
CA TYR A 98 4.04 -0.08 -2.54
C TYR A 98 4.01 -1.59 -2.76
N ASN A 99 3.69 -2.39 -1.76
CA ASN A 99 3.60 -3.86 -1.87
C ASN A 99 2.16 -4.31 -1.60
N LEU A 100 1.22 -3.80 -2.40
CA LEU A 100 -0.20 -3.78 -2.07
C LEU A 100 -0.81 -5.11 -1.63
N ALA A 101 -0.38 -6.25 -2.19
CA ALA A 101 -0.89 -7.56 -1.80
C ALA A 101 -0.74 -7.85 -0.30
N PHE A 102 0.26 -7.24 0.35
CA PHE A 102 0.46 -7.27 1.80
C PHE A 102 -0.58 -6.40 2.52
N ASP A 103 -0.54 -5.08 2.29
CA ASP A 103 -1.35 -4.10 3.01
C ASP A 103 -2.85 -4.31 2.82
N ILE A 104 -3.27 -4.65 1.59
CA ILE A 104 -4.69 -4.85 1.28
C ILE A 104 -5.29 -6.06 2.00
N GLY A 105 -4.47 -7.05 2.35
CA GLY A 105 -4.90 -8.21 3.14
C GLY A 105 -5.24 -7.82 4.59
N PHE A 106 -4.45 -6.91 5.18
CA PHE A 106 -4.71 -6.34 6.49
C PHE A 106 -5.92 -5.42 6.47
N LEU A 107 -6.03 -4.55 5.46
CA LEU A 107 -7.20 -3.67 5.28
C LEU A 107 -8.48 -4.48 5.13
N PHE A 108 -8.45 -5.54 4.31
CA PHE A 108 -9.57 -6.48 4.17
C PHE A 108 -9.98 -7.09 5.52
N ASN A 109 -9.01 -7.54 6.33
CA ASN A 109 -9.30 -8.10 7.64
C ASN A 109 -9.90 -7.07 8.61
N MET A 110 -9.47 -5.81 8.56
CA MET A 110 -10.09 -4.72 9.33
C MET A 110 -11.54 -4.49 8.88
N TYR A 111 -11.81 -4.45 7.57
CA TYR A 111 -13.19 -4.39 7.05
C TYR A 111 -14.06 -5.57 7.52
N GLN A 112 -13.51 -6.78 7.57
CA GLN A 112 -14.24 -7.94 8.09
C GLN A 112 -14.58 -7.83 9.57
N ARG A 113 -13.67 -7.24 10.37
CA ARG A 113 -13.86 -7.03 11.81
C ARG A 113 -14.91 -5.95 12.10
N TYR A 114 -14.83 -4.81 11.41
CA TYR A 114 -15.57 -3.60 11.80
C TYR A 114 -16.78 -3.27 10.93
N ILE A 115 -16.87 -3.82 9.72
CA ILE A 115 -18.02 -3.57 8.82
C ILE A 115 -18.87 -4.83 8.64
N SER A 116 -18.28 -5.91 8.12
CA SER A 116 -19.02 -7.17 7.89
C SER A 116 -18.09 -8.32 7.58
N LYS A 117 -18.32 -9.50 8.19
CA LYS A 117 -17.58 -10.73 7.88
C LYS A 117 -17.62 -11.11 6.39
N ASN A 118 -18.65 -10.68 5.67
CA ASN A 118 -18.82 -10.93 4.24
C ASN A 118 -18.47 -9.71 3.37
N TYR A 119 -17.74 -8.73 3.92
CA TYR A 119 -17.30 -7.57 3.16
C TYR A 119 -16.47 -8.01 1.95
N ALA A 120 -16.57 -7.27 0.85
CA ALA A 120 -15.72 -7.42 -0.31
C ALA A 120 -15.23 -6.03 -0.72
N ILE A 121 -13.94 -5.90 -0.96
CA ILE A 121 -13.33 -4.66 -1.41
C ILE A 121 -13.86 -4.34 -2.80
N LYS A 122 -14.40 -3.14 -2.97
CA LYS A 122 -15.00 -2.69 -4.24
C LYS A 122 -14.09 -1.73 -5.01
N ASN A 123 -13.15 -1.12 -4.29
CA ASN A 123 -12.26 -0.10 -4.80
C ASN A 123 -11.27 -0.69 -5.81
N ASP A 124 -11.03 0.06 -6.87
CA ASP A 124 -9.91 -0.22 -7.75
C ASP A 124 -8.59 -0.10 -7.00
N ILE A 125 -7.60 -0.85 -7.48
CA ILE A 125 -6.30 -0.93 -6.85
C ILE A 125 -5.14 -0.66 -7.81
N LEU A 126 -4.02 -0.18 -7.27
CA LEU A 126 -2.75 -0.12 -7.99
C LEU A 126 -1.59 -0.46 -7.05
N ASP A 127 -0.75 -1.40 -7.47
CA ASP A 127 0.47 -1.82 -6.77
C ASP A 127 1.68 -1.09 -7.37
N CYS A 128 2.30 -0.19 -6.61
CA CYS A 128 3.42 0.62 -7.09
C CYS A 128 4.69 -0.23 -7.33
N MET A 129 4.95 -1.26 -6.50
CA MET A 129 6.06 -2.18 -6.72
C MET A 129 5.84 -2.99 -7.99
N ALA A 130 4.60 -3.39 -8.32
CA ALA A 130 4.33 -4.08 -9.58
C ALA A 130 4.72 -3.22 -10.78
N VAL A 131 4.43 -1.91 -10.77
CA VAL A 131 4.88 -0.96 -11.80
C VAL A 131 6.42 -0.89 -11.84
N TYR A 132 7.06 -0.65 -10.69
CA TYR A 132 8.51 -0.51 -10.60
C TYR A 132 9.25 -1.77 -11.08
N LYS A 133 8.81 -2.93 -10.61
CA LYS A 133 9.36 -4.25 -10.95
C LYS A 133 9.18 -4.61 -12.42
N ASP A 134 8.10 -4.15 -13.05
CA ASP A 134 7.87 -4.38 -14.47
C ASP A 134 8.89 -3.65 -15.33
N ARG A 135 9.40 -2.51 -14.86
CA ARG A 135 10.23 -1.59 -15.64
C ARG A 135 11.72 -1.64 -15.29
N TYR A 136 12.06 -2.11 -14.09
CA TYR A 136 13.44 -2.11 -13.58
C TYR A 136 13.85 -3.49 -13.06
N GLU A 137 15.14 -3.79 -13.18
CA GLU A 137 15.73 -4.99 -12.59
C GLU A 137 15.84 -4.92 -11.06
N TYR A 138 15.93 -6.08 -10.43
CA TYR A 138 16.13 -6.23 -8.98
C TYR A 138 17.35 -5.43 -8.52
N PRO A 139 17.31 -4.79 -7.33
CA PRO A 139 16.33 -4.94 -6.24
C PRO A 139 15.07 -4.06 -6.32
N HIS A 140 13.98 -4.53 -5.68
CA HIS A 140 12.62 -3.97 -5.82
C HIS A 140 11.98 -3.43 -4.54
N LYS A 141 12.72 -3.30 -3.43
CA LYS A 141 12.16 -2.68 -2.22
C LYS A 141 11.90 -1.19 -2.45
N LEU A 142 11.01 -0.59 -1.65
CA LEU A 142 10.71 0.86 -1.73
C LEU A 142 11.98 1.70 -1.67
N LEU A 143 12.89 1.38 -0.75
CA LEU A 143 14.20 2.04 -0.66
C LEU A 143 14.97 2.04 -1.99
N ASN A 144 14.91 0.95 -2.77
CA ASN A 144 15.62 0.89 -4.05
C ASN A 144 14.98 1.79 -5.11
N ALA A 145 13.65 1.91 -5.10
CA ALA A 145 12.96 2.86 -5.98
C ALA A 145 13.24 4.31 -5.57
N VAL A 146 13.24 4.59 -4.27
CA VAL A 146 13.61 5.91 -3.70
C VAL A 146 15.03 6.29 -4.11
N GLU A 147 16.01 5.41 -3.90
CA GLU A 147 17.41 5.60 -4.32
C GLU A 147 17.52 5.79 -5.84
N ARG A 148 16.84 4.95 -6.64
CA ARG A 148 16.88 5.04 -8.11
C ARG A 148 16.48 6.41 -8.61
N PHE A 149 15.44 6.99 -8.02
CA PHE A 149 14.89 8.27 -8.45
C PHE A 149 15.49 9.47 -7.70
N ASN A 150 16.54 9.26 -6.89
CA ASN A 150 17.17 10.28 -6.04
C ASN A 150 16.14 11.01 -5.16
N LEU A 151 15.16 10.26 -4.63
CA LEU A 151 14.16 10.76 -3.71
C LEU A 151 14.68 10.68 -2.27
N VAL A 152 14.07 11.45 -1.37
CA VAL A 152 14.38 11.44 0.06
C VAL A 152 13.24 10.78 0.83
N ASN A 153 13.60 9.80 1.67
CA ASN A 153 12.75 9.20 2.69
C ASN A 153 13.52 9.23 4.02
N GLU A 154 13.26 10.25 4.84
CA GLU A 154 14.07 10.54 6.04
C GLU A 154 13.84 9.54 7.18
N ASN A 155 12.63 9.00 7.31
CA ASN A 155 12.28 7.98 8.30
C ASN A 155 11.69 6.73 7.62
N ALA A 156 12.54 6.00 6.88
CA ALA A 156 12.15 4.68 6.38
C ALA A 156 11.63 3.79 7.53
N HIS A 157 10.55 3.02 7.28
CA HIS A 157 9.83 2.21 8.27
C HIS A 157 8.91 2.98 9.23
N ARG A 158 8.61 4.24 8.92
CA ARG A 158 7.40 4.92 9.42
C ARG A 158 6.38 4.90 8.30
N ALA A 159 5.22 4.30 8.58
CA ALA A 159 4.20 4.04 7.55
C ALA A 159 3.76 5.34 6.82
N SER A 160 3.68 6.46 7.55
CA SER A 160 3.28 7.75 6.98
C SER A 160 4.30 8.30 5.98
N ASP A 161 5.59 8.13 6.26
CA ASP A 161 6.69 8.54 5.38
C ASP A 161 6.87 7.57 4.20
N ASP A 162 6.64 6.27 4.41
CA ASP A 162 6.66 5.27 3.35
C ASP A 162 5.46 5.43 2.38
N ALA A 163 4.28 5.81 2.87
CA ALA A 163 3.15 6.20 2.01
C ALA A 163 3.50 7.44 1.14
N LEU A 164 4.15 8.45 1.73
CA LEU A 164 4.61 9.62 0.98
C LEU A 164 5.71 9.28 -0.04
N ALA A 165 6.67 8.43 0.34
CA ALA A 165 7.72 7.96 -0.56
C ALA A 165 7.11 7.17 -1.73
N THR A 166 6.12 6.33 -1.46
CA THR A 166 5.36 5.59 -2.47
C THR A 166 4.69 6.53 -3.47
N PHE A 167 4.07 7.62 -3.00
CA PHE A 167 3.52 8.64 -3.89
C PHE A 167 4.58 9.24 -4.82
N LYS A 168 5.69 9.70 -4.25
CA LYS A 168 6.78 10.31 -5.03
C LYS A 168 7.35 9.32 -6.05
N VAL A 169 7.48 8.04 -5.68
CA VAL A 169 7.92 6.99 -6.62
C VAL A 169 6.90 6.81 -7.75
N LEU A 170 5.60 6.78 -7.44
CA LEU A 170 4.54 6.68 -8.43
C LEU A 170 4.55 7.88 -9.41
N GLU A 171 4.78 9.09 -8.91
CA GLU A 171 4.97 10.29 -9.74
C GLU A 171 6.15 10.12 -10.70
N LYS A 172 7.31 9.65 -10.20
CA LYS A 172 8.50 9.40 -11.04
C LYS A 172 8.28 8.30 -12.06
N LEU A 173 7.52 7.27 -11.73
CA LEU A 173 7.11 6.25 -12.69
C LEU A 173 6.19 6.84 -13.77
N ALA A 174 5.24 7.71 -13.41
CA ALA A 174 4.38 8.39 -14.38
C ALA A 174 5.17 9.37 -15.27
N GLU A 175 6.12 10.12 -14.70
CA GLU A 175 7.00 11.03 -15.45
C GLU A 175 7.86 10.26 -16.48
N ALA A 176 8.37 9.08 -16.11
CA ALA A 176 9.16 8.25 -17.01
C ALA A 176 8.33 7.65 -18.15
N GLU A 177 7.12 7.18 -17.85
CA GLU A 177 6.14 6.70 -18.84
C GLU A 177 4.73 6.68 -18.22
N ASP A 178 3.84 7.55 -18.69
CA ASP A 178 2.49 7.73 -18.13
C ASP A 178 1.48 6.71 -18.69
N ASN A 179 1.74 5.43 -18.40
CA ASN A 179 0.89 4.29 -18.77
C ASN A 179 0.33 3.54 -17.54
N LEU A 180 0.28 4.21 -16.38
CA LEU A 180 -0.09 3.60 -15.09
C LEU A 180 -1.49 2.95 -15.10
N SER A 181 -2.40 3.41 -15.96
CA SER A 181 -3.72 2.79 -16.15
C SER A 181 -3.67 1.32 -16.58
N LEU A 182 -2.56 0.86 -17.19
CA LEU A 182 -2.36 -0.56 -17.52
C LEU A 182 -2.25 -1.45 -16.28
N TYR A 183 -1.81 -0.88 -15.15
CA TYR A 183 -1.53 -1.56 -13.88
C TYR A 183 -2.70 -1.53 -12.89
N VAL A 184 -3.74 -0.74 -13.16
CA VAL A 184 -4.95 -0.72 -12.35
C VAL A 184 -5.61 -2.10 -12.37
N ASN A 185 -5.97 -2.60 -11.19
CA ASN A 185 -6.52 -3.94 -10.95
C ASN A 185 -5.61 -5.07 -11.46
N VAL A 186 -4.30 -4.86 -11.39
CA VAL A 186 -3.28 -5.87 -11.68
C VAL A 186 -2.37 -6.05 -10.46
N LEU A 187 -2.20 -7.30 -10.02
CA LEU A 187 -1.18 -7.68 -9.05
C LEU A 187 -0.07 -8.46 -9.74
N GLY A 188 1.14 -7.95 -9.63
CA GLY A 188 2.35 -8.64 -10.04
C GLY A 188 2.79 -9.64 -8.97
N TYR A 189 3.27 -10.82 -9.34
CA TYR A 189 3.81 -11.77 -8.37
C TYR A 189 5.02 -12.52 -8.91
N ASN A 190 5.94 -12.93 -8.05
CA ASN A 190 7.02 -13.81 -8.48
C ASN A 190 6.51 -15.26 -8.45
N PRO A 191 6.51 -15.99 -9.58
CA PRO A 191 5.99 -17.37 -9.65
C PRO A 191 6.76 -18.39 -8.80
N LYS A 192 7.92 -18.04 -8.23
CA LYS A 192 8.59 -18.84 -7.21
C LYS A 192 7.83 -18.86 -5.86
N TYR A 193 7.01 -17.84 -5.61
CA TYR A 193 6.23 -17.70 -4.38
C TYR A 193 4.73 -17.91 -4.67
N ARG A 194 3.93 -17.93 -3.60
CA ARG A 194 2.47 -18.08 -3.70
C ARG A 194 1.86 -16.88 -4.45
N GLU A 195 0.84 -17.15 -5.25
CA GLU A 195 0.01 -16.12 -5.85
C GLU A 195 -0.71 -15.26 -4.79
N PRO A 196 -0.88 -13.96 -5.04
CA PRO A 196 -1.65 -13.10 -4.14
C PRO A 196 -3.11 -13.55 -4.10
N ASP A 197 -3.71 -13.48 -2.92
CA ASP A 197 -5.12 -13.76 -2.74
C ASP A 197 -5.96 -12.60 -3.30
N THR A 198 -6.96 -12.93 -4.12
CA THR A 198 -7.85 -11.93 -4.75
C THR A 198 -9.34 -12.24 -4.56
N PHE A 199 -9.66 -13.24 -3.74
CA PHE A 199 -11.04 -13.73 -3.57
C PHE A 199 -11.96 -12.71 -2.86
N PHE A 200 -11.38 -11.71 -2.20
CA PHE A 200 -12.07 -10.70 -1.42
C PHE A 200 -12.32 -9.40 -2.18
N PHE A 201 -11.95 -9.33 -3.47
CA PHE A 201 -12.34 -8.23 -4.34
C PHE A 201 -13.68 -8.52 -5.01
N LYS A 202 -14.51 -7.49 -5.14
CA LYS A 202 -15.79 -7.57 -5.85
C LYS A 202 -15.56 -7.61 -7.37
N GLN A 203 -14.53 -6.94 -7.85
CA GLN A 203 -14.11 -6.93 -9.25
C GLN A 203 -12.99 -7.95 -9.49
N ILE A 204 -12.73 -8.23 -10.77
CA ILE A 204 -11.66 -9.13 -11.18
C ILE A 204 -10.32 -8.39 -11.07
N ILE A 205 -9.41 -8.95 -10.25
CA ILE A 205 -8.01 -8.53 -10.20
C ILE A 205 -7.17 -9.50 -11.04
N LYS A 206 -6.47 -8.98 -12.05
CA LYS A 206 -5.60 -9.79 -12.90
C LYS A 206 -4.29 -10.06 -12.15
N LYS A 207 -3.89 -11.33 -12.05
CA LYS A 207 -2.61 -11.74 -11.49
C LYS A 207 -1.63 -12.01 -12.62
N ILE A 208 -0.47 -11.37 -12.62
CA ILE A 208 0.54 -11.52 -13.67
C ILE A 208 1.88 -11.95 -13.06
N PRO A 209 2.46 -13.07 -13.51
CA PRO A 209 3.82 -13.44 -13.11
C PRO A 209 4.82 -12.39 -13.61
N GLN A 210 5.66 -11.90 -12.70
CA GLN A 210 6.74 -10.97 -12.98
C GLN A 210 8.07 -11.54 -12.46
N GLY A 211 9.06 -11.55 -13.34
CA GLY A 211 10.44 -11.90 -13.02
C GLY A 211 11.18 -10.77 -12.28
N MET A 212 12.49 -10.94 -12.13
CA MET A 212 13.34 -9.97 -11.43
C MET A 212 14.09 -9.00 -12.37
N ARG A 213 13.78 -9.00 -13.67
CA ARG A 213 14.60 -8.38 -14.71
C ARG A 213 14.00 -7.13 -15.37
N GLY A 214 12.81 -6.67 -14.94
CA GLY A 214 12.16 -5.50 -15.55
C GLY A 214 11.79 -5.70 -17.01
N LEU A 215 11.18 -6.85 -17.36
CA LEU A 215 10.94 -7.22 -18.75
C LEU A 215 9.57 -6.76 -19.27
N ARG A 216 8.88 -5.90 -18.55
CA ARG A 216 7.60 -5.30 -18.92
C ARG A 216 6.49 -6.33 -19.11
N GLU A 217 6.49 -7.37 -18.27
CA GLU A 217 5.55 -8.49 -18.34
C GLU A 217 4.08 -8.05 -18.25
N ILE A 218 3.76 -7.10 -17.37
CA ILE A 218 2.40 -6.55 -17.24
C ILE A 218 2.03 -5.75 -18.48
N GLU A 219 2.89 -4.82 -18.93
CA GLU A 219 2.59 -4.01 -20.12
C GLU A 219 2.39 -4.88 -21.36
N LYS A 220 3.24 -5.90 -21.58
CA LYS A 220 3.12 -6.84 -22.69
C LYS A 220 1.82 -7.64 -22.65
N ALA A 221 1.30 -7.94 -21.46
CA ALA A 221 0.07 -8.69 -21.28
C ALA A 221 -1.20 -7.81 -21.31
N ARG A 222 -1.06 -6.49 -21.49
CA ARG A 222 -2.15 -5.51 -21.48
C ARG A 222 -2.23 -4.67 -22.77
N LYS A 223 -1.18 -4.68 -23.60
CA LYS A 223 -1.20 -4.24 -25.00
C LYS A 223 -1.85 -5.29 -25.88
#